data_AF-A0A5C7RI90-F1
#
_entry.id   AF-A0A5C7RI90-F1
#
_cell.length_a   1.000
_cell.length_b   1.000
_cell.length_c   1.000
_cell.angle_alpha   90.00
_cell.angle_beta   90.00
_cell.angle_gamma   90.00
#
_symmetry.space_group_name_H-M   'P 1'
#
loop_
_entity.id
_entity.type
_entity.pdbx_description
1 polymer ?
#
loop_
_entity_poly.entity_id
_entity_poly.type
_entity_poly.pdbx_seq_one_letter_code
_entity_poly.pdbx_strand_id
1 'polypeptide(L)'
;MRLKFYGFLLLALGLTTQTVSAIPKLPVPLKNLEIAGQVLQDGKPVANAMVNAYFYNCDNALQTSTTSNANGYYRLIIPSYPRVIYASCPEPCSPQPMPPEAVLELKKLKLAIPPNGINGYYSVPIFLSTHSLTNPTTTLCQQALKGGLETPLKNRFNLKLDGVPATASIPSTQAPIPPKPPVKPSEQQKCQAQGGQWEFISRGVKGCNLSYKDAGRTCTDGKQCSSGVCLAKERNPRASEGQCAASTFAIINGCLGEIKRGHWHSRACP
;
A
#
# COMPACT_ATOMS: atom_id res chain seq x y z
N MET A 1 -56.68 7.03 -43.31
CA MET A 1 -56.36 6.19 -42.14
C MET A 1 -55.00 5.44 -42.26
N ARG A 2 -53.91 6.04 -42.79
CA ARG A 2 -52.60 5.35 -42.89
C ARG A 2 -51.43 6.06 -42.19
N LEU A 3 -51.65 7.25 -41.61
CA LEU A 3 -50.59 8.05 -41.00
C LEU A 3 -50.36 7.74 -39.50
N LYS A 4 -51.26 7.01 -38.83
CA LYS A 4 -51.14 6.72 -37.39
C LYS A 4 -50.27 5.49 -37.06
N PHE A 5 -49.95 4.63 -38.04
CA PHE A 5 -49.15 3.43 -37.80
C PHE A 5 -47.63 3.67 -37.83
N TYR A 6 -47.13 4.65 -38.59
CA TYR A 6 -45.70 4.94 -38.67
C TYR A 6 -45.14 5.64 -37.42
N GLY A 7 -45.98 6.40 -36.70
CA GLY A 7 -45.56 7.05 -35.45
C GLY A 7 -45.24 6.05 -34.33
N PHE A 8 -45.93 4.91 -34.28
CA PHE A 8 -45.68 3.88 -33.27
C PHE A 8 -44.45 3.03 -33.60
N LEU A 9 -44.16 2.79 -34.89
CA LEU A 9 -42.98 2.02 -35.30
C LEU A 9 -41.66 2.78 -35.05
N LEU A 10 -41.66 4.12 -35.21
CA LEU A 10 -40.48 4.96 -34.92
C LEU A 10 -40.22 5.13 -33.41
N LEU A 11 -41.23 5.02 -32.57
CA LEU A 11 -41.05 5.08 -31.11
C LEU A 11 -40.46 3.78 -30.53
N ALA A 12 -40.71 2.63 -31.18
CA ALA A 12 -40.22 1.33 -30.73
C ALA A 12 -38.72 1.07 -31.05
N LEU A 13 -38.15 1.78 -32.03
CA LEU A 13 -36.74 1.63 -32.45
C LEU A 13 -35.75 2.54 -31.69
N GLY A 14 -36.23 3.42 -30.80
CA GLY A 14 -35.41 4.46 -30.15
C GLY A 14 -34.75 4.11 -28.80
N LEU A 15 -34.90 2.90 -28.26
CA LEU A 15 -34.53 2.60 -26.86
C LEU A 15 -33.55 1.43 -26.68
N THR A 16 -32.62 1.23 -27.62
CA THR A 16 -31.43 0.41 -27.36
C THR A 16 -30.27 1.30 -26.92
N THR A 17 -30.38 1.87 -25.71
CA THR A 17 -29.22 2.51 -25.06
C THR A 17 -28.22 1.40 -24.74
N GLN A 18 -27.20 1.23 -25.58
CA GLN A 18 -26.05 0.41 -25.23
C GLN A 18 -25.37 1.07 -24.03
N THR A 19 -25.66 0.54 -22.84
CA THR A 19 -24.90 0.85 -21.64
C THR A 19 -23.53 0.23 -21.83
N VAL A 20 -22.58 1.04 -22.31
CA VAL A 20 -21.16 0.67 -22.26
C VAL A 20 -20.77 0.72 -20.79
N SER A 21 -20.80 -0.43 -20.12
CA SER A 21 -20.23 -0.57 -18.79
C SER A 21 -18.73 -0.32 -18.88
N ALA A 22 -18.30 0.86 -18.45
CA ALA A 22 -16.87 1.17 -18.36
C ALA A 22 -16.23 0.17 -17.40
N ILE A 23 -15.31 -0.66 -17.91
CA ILE A 23 -14.53 -1.56 -17.06
C ILE A 23 -13.64 -0.69 -16.19
N PRO A 24 -13.78 -0.72 -14.85
CA PRO A 24 -12.91 0.03 -13.97
C PRO A 24 -11.45 -0.36 -14.22
N LYS A 25 -10.57 0.65 -14.35
CA LYS A 25 -9.14 0.42 -14.53
C LYS A 25 -8.59 -0.30 -13.31
N LEU A 26 -7.93 -1.44 -13.51
CA LEU A 26 -7.29 -2.18 -12.44
C LEU A 26 -6.29 -1.28 -11.68
N PRO A 27 -6.26 -1.33 -10.34
CA PRO A 27 -5.27 -0.58 -9.59
C PRO A 27 -3.87 -1.10 -9.91
N VAL A 28 -2.91 -0.18 -9.99
CA VAL A 28 -1.51 -0.51 -10.27
C VAL A 28 -0.95 -1.34 -9.10
N PRO A 29 -0.29 -2.49 -9.38
CA PRO A 29 0.37 -3.28 -8.34
C PRO A 29 1.37 -2.46 -7.52
N LEU A 30 1.48 -2.79 -6.23
CA LEU A 30 2.52 -2.23 -5.37
C LEU A 30 3.86 -2.84 -5.72
N LYS A 31 4.85 -2.01 -6.03
CA LYS A 31 6.22 -2.46 -6.27
C LYS A 31 7.01 -2.47 -4.97
N ASN A 32 7.85 -3.50 -4.80
CA ASN A 32 8.76 -3.64 -3.67
C ASN A 32 8.08 -3.47 -2.32
N LEU A 33 6.94 -4.14 -2.13
CA LEU A 33 6.26 -4.14 -0.84
C LEU A 33 7.20 -4.78 0.20
N GLU A 34 7.57 -4.00 1.20
CA GLU A 34 8.45 -4.42 2.28
C GLU A 34 7.63 -4.87 3.49
N ILE A 35 7.95 -6.05 4.01
CA ILE A 35 7.37 -6.58 5.24
C ILE A 35 8.50 -6.90 6.21
N ALA A 36 8.44 -6.35 7.42
CA ALA A 36 9.43 -6.59 8.45
C ALA A 36 8.75 -7.00 9.75
N GLY A 37 9.41 -7.87 10.52
CA GLY A 37 8.90 -8.39 11.78
C GLY A 37 9.97 -9.12 12.58
N GLN A 38 9.54 -9.82 13.63
CA GLN A 38 10.41 -10.62 14.48
C GLN A 38 9.83 -12.03 14.68
N VAL A 39 10.66 -13.07 14.58
CA VAL A 39 10.29 -14.44 14.92
C VAL A 39 10.62 -14.67 16.40
N LEU A 40 9.59 -15.03 17.17
CA LEU A 40 9.67 -15.28 18.60
C LEU A 40 9.22 -16.72 18.92
N GLN A 41 9.88 -17.34 19.89
CA GLN A 41 9.49 -18.60 20.50
C GLN A 41 9.55 -18.41 22.02
N ASP A 42 8.42 -18.62 22.71
CA ASP A 42 8.28 -18.36 24.14
C ASP A 42 8.76 -16.96 24.56
N GLY A 43 8.49 -15.96 23.71
CA GLY A 43 8.90 -14.57 23.91
C GLY A 43 10.38 -14.28 23.62
N LYS A 44 11.18 -15.27 23.23
CA LYS A 44 12.60 -15.12 22.89
C LYS A 44 12.82 -15.09 21.37
N PRO A 45 13.78 -14.30 20.88
CA PRO A 45 14.08 -14.23 19.45
C PRO A 45 14.64 -15.55 18.92
N VAL A 46 14.20 -15.94 17.71
CA VAL A 46 14.67 -17.15 17.03
C VAL A 46 15.53 -16.76 15.83
N ALA A 47 16.81 -17.11 15.87
CA ALA A 47 17.75 -16.86 14.78
C ALA A 47 17.63 -17.86 13.64
N ASN A 48 17.94 -17.44 12.41
CA ASN A 48 17.95 -18.26 11.20
C ASN A 48 16.61 -18.96 10.90
N ALA A 49 15.51 -18.49 11.49
CA ALA A 49 14.18 -18.99 11.17
C ALA A 49 13.83 -18.58 9.73
N MET A 50 13.51 -19.55 8.89
CA MET A 50 12.97 -19.28 7.57
C MET A 50 11.63 -18.57 7.73
N VAL A 51 11.36 -17.55 6.93
CA VAL A 51 10.09 -16.83 6.87
C VAL A 51 9.67 -16.76 5.42
N ASN A 52 8.54 -17.38 5.12
CA ASN A 52 7.96 -17.51 3.79
C ASN A 52 6.72 -16.62 3.68
N ALA A 53 6.59 -15.89 2.58
CA ALA A 53 5.40 -15.09 2.27
C ALA A 53 4.62 -15.72 1.10
N TYR A 54 3.31 -15.81 1.27
CA TYR A 54 2.38 -16.36 0.28
C TYR A 54 1.27 -15.35 -0.01
N PHE A 55 0.76 -15.32 -1.24
CA PHE A 55 -0.47 -14.59 -1.57
C PHE A 55 -1.68 -15.48 -1.36
N TYR A 56 -2.78 -14.85 -0.93
CA TYR A 56 -4.02 -15.55 -0.70
C TYR A 56 -4.87 -15.54 -1.98
N ASN A 57 -4.65 -16.55 -2.81
CA ASN A 57 -5.53 -17.01 -3.89
C ASN A 57 -5.65 -18.55 -3.89
N CYS A 58 -5.25 -19.21 -2.79
CA CYS A 58 -5.17 -20.67 -2.66
C CYS A 58 -4.26 -21.36 -3.71
N ASP A 59 -3.43 -20.63 -4.46
CA ASP A 59 -2.46 -21.23 -5.39
C ASP A 59 -1.20 -21.75 -4.68
N ASN A 60 -1.05 -21.43 -3.38
CA ASN A 60 0.06 -21.81 -2.51
C ASN A 60 1.44 -21.41 -3.05
N ALA A 61 1.50 -20.50 -4.02
CA ALA A 61 2.73 -20.06 -4.63
C ALA A 61 3.50 -19.20 -3.63
N LEU A 62 4.68 -19.70 -3.25
CA LEU A 62 5.66 -18.95 -2.50
C LEU A 62 6.02 -17.70 -3.29
N GLN A 63 5.80 -16.54 -2.70
CA GLN A 63 6.10 -15.26 -3.35
C GLN A 63 7.54 -14.84 -3.11
N THR A 64 8.00 -15.03 -1.89
CA THR A 64 9.36 -14.70 -1.46
C THR A 64 9.63 -15.34 -0.09
N SER A 65 10.90 -15.53 0.25
CA SER A 65 11.34 -16.03 1.54
C SER A 65 12.56 -15.26 2.03
N THR A 66 12.77 -15.27 3.34
CA THR A 66 13.95 -14.69 4.00
C THR A 66 14.28 -15.50 5.25
N THR A 67 15.40 -15.21 5.88
CA THR A 67 15.74 -15.77 7.20
C THR A 67 15.84 -14.67 8.25
N SER A 68 15.45 -15.00 9.49
CA SER A 68 15.64 -14.08 10.62
C SER A 68 17.12 -13.99 11.02
N ASN A 69 17.53 -12.82 11.49
CA ASN A 69 18.88 -12.61 12.01
C ASN A 69 19.04 -13.14 13.45
N ALA A 70 20.22 -12.95 14.06
CA ALA A 70 20.52 -13.37 15.44
C ALA A 70 19.52 -12.85 16.51
N ASN A 71 18.88 -11.71 16.24
CA ASN A 71 17.89 -11.10 17.12
C ASN A 71 16.44 -11.44 16.70
N GLY A 72 16.26 -12.42 15.82
CA GLY A 72 14.95 -12.85 15.32
C GLY A 72 14.29 -11.90 14.33
N TYR A 73 14.90 -10.77 13.97
CA TYR A 73 14.32 -9.84 13.00
C TYR A 73 14.48 -10.34 11.57
N TYR A 74 13.45 -10.12 10.76
CA TYR A 74 13.46 -10.45 9.34
C TYR A 74 12.93 -9.30 8.50
N ARG A 75 13.32 -9.28 7.22
CA ARG A 75 12.88 -8.31 6.21
C ARG A 75 12.62 -9.05 4.90
N LEU A 76 11.38 -8.97 4.43
CA LEU A 76 10.87 -9.55 3.18
C LEU A 76 10.56 -8.43 2.19
N ILE A 77 10.91 -8.67 0.93
CA ILE A 77 10.57 -7.77 -0.17
C ILE A 77 9.78 -8.58 -1.19
N ILE A 78 8.54 -8.15 -1.42
CA ILE A 78 7.65 -8.67 -2.44
C ILE A 78 7.78 -7.74 -3.67
N PRO A 79 8.37 -8.21 -4.78
CA PRO A 79 8.65 -7.34 -5.92
C PRO A 79 7.41 -6.68 -6.53
N SER A 80 6.29 -7.41 -6.55
CA SER A 80 5.00 -6.95 -7.08
C SER A 80 3.85 -7.56 -6.30
N TYR A 81 3.02 -6.73 -5.68
CA TYR A 81 1.86 -7.15 -4.90
C TYR A 81 0.56 -6.60 -5.53
N PRO A 82 -0.35 -7.48 -6.01
CA PRO A 82 -1.65 -7.06 -6.50
C PRO A 82 -2.49 -6.59 -5.31
N ARG A 83 -2.91 -5.31 -5.31
CA ARG A 83 -3.76 -4.77 -4.24
C ARG A 83 -5.13 -5.41 -4.21
N VAL A 84 -5.63 -5.78 -5.39
CA VAL A 84 -6.92 -6.43 -5.54
C VAL A 84 -6.84 -7.54 -6.57
N ILE A 85 -7.63 -8.58 -6.38
CA ILE A 85 -8.01 -9.53 -7.42
C ILE A 85 -9.43 -9.24 -7.86
N TYR A 86 -9.66 -9.36 -9.16
CA TYR A 86 -11.01 -9.38 -9.70
C TYR A 86 -11.47 -10.84 -9.68
N ALA A 87 -12.47 -11.14 -8.85
CA ALA A 87 -13.18 -12.39 -9.00
C ALA A 87 -14.35 -12.11 -9.95
N SER A 88 -14.45 -12.89 -11.01
CA SER A 88 -15.69 -13.04 -11.75
C SER A 88 -16.05 -14.51 -11.74
N CYS A 89 -17.24 -14.84 -11.23
CA CYS A 89 -17.87 -16.12 -11.47
C CYS A 89 -18.54 -15.99 -12.85
N PRO A 90 -18.01 -16.57 -13.93
CA PRO A 90 -18.77 -16.66 -15.16
C PRO A 90 -20.02 -17.49 -14.86
N GLU A 91 -21.18 -16.94 -15.17
CA GLU A 91 -22.47 -17.61 -15.00
C GLU A 91 -22.54 -18.96 -15.75
N PRO A 92 -23.35 -19.92 -15.27
CA PRO A 92 -23.96 -19.98 -13.96
C PRO A 92 -23.04 -20.81 -13.05
N CYS A 93 -22.43 -20.17 -12.04
CA CYS A 93 -22.03 -20.86 -10.83
C CYS A 93 -23.32 -21.39 -10.20
N SER A 94 -23.80 -22.56 -10.65
CA SER A 94 -24.94 -23.25 -10.02
C SER A 94 -24.60 -23.34 -8.54
N PRO A 95 -25.43 -22.78 -7.65
CA PRO A 95 -25.16 -22.82 -6.23
C PRO A 95 -25.24 -24.28 -5.81
N GLN A 96 -24.11 -24.99 -5.85
CA GLN A 96 -23.87 -26.07 -4.92
C GLN A 96 -24.14 -25.43 -3.56
N PRO A 97 -25.19 -25.86 -2.82
CA PRO A 97 -25.51 -25.26 -1.55
C PRO A 97 -24.26 -25.39 -0.70
N MET A 98 -23.63 -24.25 -0.40
CA MET A 98 -22.54 -24.23 0.55
C MET A 98 -23.04 -24.94 1.81
N PRO A 99 -22.27 -25.87 2.38
CA PRO A 99 -22.63 -26.49 3.64
C PRO A 99 -23.04 -25.39 4.63
N PRO A 100 -24.16 -25.55 5.35
CA PRO A 100 -24.68 -24.50 6.24
C PRO A 100 -23.63 -23.97 7.22
N GLU A 101 -22.65 -24.80 7.59
CA GLU A 101 -21.54 -24.42 8.46
C GLU A 101 -20.60 -23.37 7.81
N ALA A 102 -20.32 -23.49 6.50
CA ALA A 102 -19.45 -22.57 5.78
C ALA A 102 -20.07 -21.16 5.62
N VAL A 103 -21.38 -21.10 5.38
CA VAL A 103 -22.14 -19.83 5.29
C VAL A 103 -22.16 -19.12 6.64
N LEU A 104 -22.30 -19.87 7.73
CA LEU A 104 -22.29 -19.32 9.09
C LEU A 104 -20.91 -18.75 9.47
N GLU A 105 -19.82 -19.42 9.11
CA GLU A 105 -18.46 -18.93 9.34
C GLU A 105 -18.13 -17.68 8.49
N LEU A 106 -18.59 -17.62 7.24
CA LEU A 106 -18.45 -16.42 6.39
C LEU A 106 -19.24 -15.22 6.93
N LYS A 107 -20.47 -15.45 7.43
CA LYS A 107 -21.26 -14.40 8.10
C LYS A 107 -20.57 -13.88 9.37
N LYS A 108 -19.93 -14.75 10.16
CA LYS A 108 -19.16 -14.36 11.36
C LYS A 108 -17.94 -13.51 11.02
N LEU A 109 -17.33 -13.73 9.85
CA LEU A 109 -16.16 -12.98 9.38
C LEU A 109 -16.46 -11.53 8.96
N LYS A 110 -17.73 -11.11 8.91
CA LYS A 110 -18.17 -9.79 8.40
C LYS A 110 -17.59 -9.42 7.03
N LEU A 111 -17.14 -10.41 6.25
CA LEU A 111 -16.81 -10.19 4.85
C LEU A 111 -18.14 -9.92 4.15
N ALA A 112 -18.36 -8.68 3.74
CA ALA A 112 -19.55 -8.27 3.02
C ALA A 112 -19.56 -8.98 1.67
N ILE A 113 -20.21 -10.14 1.60
CA ILE A 113 -20.55 -10.78 0.33
C ILE A 113 -21.70 -9.94 -0.24
N PRO A 114 -21.51 -9.23 -1.36
CA PRO A 114 -22.61 -8.47 -1.96
C PRO A 114 -23.73 -9.45 -2.34
N PRO A 115 -25.00 -9.14 -2.04
CA PRO A 115 -26.11 -10.07 -2.23
C PRO A 115 -26.40 -10.42 -3.70
N ASN A 116 -25.83 -9.69 -4.66
CA ASN A 116 -26.14 -9.79 -6.09
C ASN A 116 -24.88 -10.01 -6.94
N GLY A 117 -24.31 -11.22 -6.92
CA GLY A 117 -23.25 -11.63 -7.85
C GLY A 117 -21.84 -11.19 -7.46
N ILE A 118 -20.88 -12.11 -7.62
CA ILE A 118 -19.50 -12.05 -7.09
C ILE A 118 -18.56 -11.25 -8.00
N ASN A 119 -19.06 -10.27 -8.76
CA ASN A 119 -18.19 -9.45 -9.61
C ASN A 119 -17.68 -8.27 -8.77
N GLY A 120 -16.45 -8.39 -8.29
CA GLY A 120 -15.90 -7.40 -7.38
C GLY A 120 -14.39 -7.47 -7.24
N TYR A 121 -13.83 -6.38 -6.73
CA TYR A 121 -12.44 -6.31 -6.33
C TYR A 121 -12.30 -6.71 -4.87
N TYR A 122 -11.45 -7.69 -4.60
CA TYR A 122 -11.14 -8.15 -3.25
C TYR A 122 -9.69 -7.86 -2.94
N SER A 123 -9.40 -7.35 -1.74
CA SER A 123 -8.02 -7.24 -1.27
C SER A 123 -7.36 -8.62 -1.22
N VAL A 124 -6.06 -8.70 -1.53
CA VAL A 124 -5.32 -9.97 -1.54
C VAL A 124 -4.58 -10.15 -0.22
N PRO A 125 -5.01 -11.01 0.71
CA PRO A 125 -4.25 -11.24 1.93
C PRO A 125 -2.82 -11.71 1.67
N ILE A 126 -1.89 -11.28 2.53
CA ILE A 126 -0.53 -11.82 2.61
C ILE A 126 -0.46 -12.68 3.87
N PHE A 127 0.08 -13.87 3.72
CA PHE A 127 0.30 -14.79 4.82
C PHE A 127 1.79 -15.05 5.01
N LEU A 128 2.25 -15.09 6.26
CA LEU A 128 3.63 -15.39 6.63
C LEU A 128 3.68 -16.71 7.42
N SER A 129 4.64 -17.56 7.08
CA SER A 129 4.87 -18.84 7.78
C SER A 129 6.35 -19.14 7.91
N THR A 130 6.73 -19.77 9.00
CA THR A 130 8.08 -20.32 9.19
C THR A 130 8.26 -21.74 8.65
N HIS A 131 7.16 -22.39 8.28
CA HIS A 131 7.16 -23.72 7.69
C HIS A 131 6.90 -23.63 6.18
N SER A 132 7.53 -24.53 5.42
CA SER A 132 7.13 -24.77 4.03
C SER A 132 5.74 -25.41 4.05
N LEU A 133 4.81 -24.81 3.33
CA LEU A 133 3.46 -25.34 3.21
C LEU A 133 3.45 -26.37 2.07
N THR A 134 3.75 -27.63 2.36
CA THR A 134 3.68 -28.69 1.35
C THR A 134 2.24 -29.03 0.97
N ASN A 135 1.24 -28.70 1.80
CA ASN A 135 -0.20 -28.77 1.52
C ASN A 135 -0.96 -27.95 2.58
N PRO A 136 -1.15 -26.62 2.41
CA PRO A 136 -1.90 -25.85 3.40
C PRO A 136 -3.34 -26.34 3.43
N THR A 137 -3.77 -26.82 4.60
CA THR A 137 -5.16 -27.25 4.80
C THR A 137 -6.08 -26.02 4.74
N THR A 138 -7.32 -26.23 4.31
CA THR A 138 -8.39 -25.21 4.32
C THR A 138 -8.55 -24.52 5.68
N THR A 139 -8.19 -25.21 6.77
CA THR A 139 -8.14 -24.68 8.15
C THR A 139 -7.12 -23.55 8.32
N LEU A 140 -5.92 -23.68 7.74
CA LEU A 140 -4.89 -22.63 7.78
C LEU A 140 -5.35 -21.39 7.01
N CYS A 141 -6.02 -21.60 5.87
CA CYS A 141 -6.62 -20.54 5.06
C CYS A 141 -7.74 -19.79 5.80
N GLN A 142 -8.54 -20.48 6.62
CA GLN A 142 -9.63 -19.88 7.42
C GLN A 142 -9.09 -19.06 8.62
N GLN A 143 -8.00 -19.49 9.25
CA GLN A 143 -7.39 -18.74 10.35
C GLN A 143 -6.79 -17.40 9.87
N ALA A 144 -6.20 -17.37 8.67
CA ALA A 144 -5.70 -16.14 8.06
C ALA A 144 -6.83 -15.12 7.76
N LEU A 145 -7.99 -15.58 7.32
CA LEU A 145 -9.17 -14.72 7.07
C LEU A 145 -9.73 -14.10 8.36
N LYS A 146 -9.74 -14.85 9.47
CA LYS A 146 -10.09 -14.34 10.81
C LYS A 146 -9.10 -13.27 11.29
N GLY A 147 -7.90 -13.24 10.71
CA GLY A 147 -6.84 -12.29 11.00
C GLY A 147 -6.99 -10.90 10.39
N GLY A 148 -7.83 -10.73 9.35
CA GLY A 148 -8.28 -9.44 8.77
C GLY A 148 -7.22 -8.37 8.48
N LEU A 149 -7.11 -7.96 7.20
CA LEU A 149 -6.25 -6.86 6.72
C LEU A 149 -6.63 -5.45 7.25
N GLU A 150 -7.64 -5.35 8.12
CA GLU A 150 -8.12 -4.12 8.75
C GLU A 150 -7.25 -3.64 9.93
N THR A 151 -6.19 -4.39 10.30
CA THR A 151 -5.20 -3.97 11.31
C THR A 151 -3.75 -3.89 10.79
N PRO A 152 -3.48 -3.25 9.63
CA PRO A 152 -2.13 -3.25 9.05
C PRO A 152 -1.14 -2.33 9.79
N LEU A 153 -1.56 -1.64 10.86
CA LEU A 153 -0.75 -0.66 11.57
C LEU A 153 -0.45 -1.00 13.04
N LYS A 154 -0.95 -2.11 13.58
CA LYS A 154 -0.64 -2.53 14.96
C LYS A 154 -0.12 -3.97 15.00
N ASN A 155 1.20 -4.12 14.84
CA ASN A 155 2.01 -5.22 15.38
C ASN A 155 1.67 -6.67 14.96
N ARG A 156 1.34 -6.97 13.70
CA ARG A 156 1.00 -8.36 13.27
C ARG A 156 2.00 -9.09 12.36
N PHE A 157 3.24 -8.64 12.29
CA PHE A 157 4.29 -9.40 11.60
C PHE A 157 5.21 -10.19 12.55
N ASN A 158 4.90 -10.25 13.84
CA ASN A 158 5.65 -11.13 14.74
C ASN A 158 5.12 -12.55 14.64
N LEU A 159 5.99 -13.48 14.24
CA LEU A 159 5.65 -14.89 14.13
C LEU A 159 5.95 -15.57 15.47
N LYS A 160 4.93 -16.18 16.07
CA LYS A 160 5.10 -17.05 17.23
C LYS A 160 5.24 -18.49 16.77
N LEU A 161 6.30 -19.15 17.19
CA LEU A 161 6.46 -20.59 17.00
C LEU A 161 5.85 -21.30 18.21
N ASP A 162 4.60 -21.75 18.09
CA ASP A 162 3.96 -22.56 19.13
C ASP A 162 4.21 -24.05 18.84
N GLY A 163 4.68 -24.81 19.83
CA GLY A 163 4.72 -26.29 19.79
C GLY A 163 5.85 -26.94 18.99
N VAL A 164 6.80 -26.18 18.43
CA VAL A 164 8.04 -26.75 17.85
C VAL A 164 9.07 -26.88 18.98
N PRO A 165 9.57 -28.07 19.32
CA PRO A 165 10.65 -28.20 20.31
C PRO A 165 11.83 -27.34 19.86
N ALA A 166 12.27 -26.40 20.70
CA ALA A 166 13.45 -25.59 20.45
C ALA A 166 14.61 -26.57 20.16
N THR A 167 14.96 -26.71 18.88
CA THR A 167 16.03 -27.63 18.48
C THR A 167 17.28 -27.09 19.14
N ALA A 168 17.89 -27.91 20.01
CA ALA A 168 19.06 -27.54 20.77
C ALA A 168 20.07 -26.87 19.82
N SER A 169 20.40 -25.62 20.13
CA SER A 169 21.26 -24.77 19.31
C SER A 169 22.53 -25.54 18.98
N ILE A 170 22.67 -25.98 17.73
CA ILE A 170 23.94 -26.51 17.24
C ILE A 170 24.96 -25.40 17.49
N PRO A 171 26.11 -25.68 18.14
CA PRO A 171 27.17 -24.69 18.31
C PRO A 171 27.55 -24.19 16.92
N SER A 172 27.12 -22.98 16.61
CA SER A 172 27.42 -22.32 15.35
C SER A 172 28.92 -22.11 15.32
N THR A 173 29.64 -22.94 14.57
CA THR A 173 31.00 -22.63 14.13
C THR A 173 30.91 -21.24 13.50
N GLN A 174 31.50 -20.25 14.17
CA GLN A 174 31.41 -18.85 13.79
C GLN A 174 31.88 -18.70 12.35
N ALA A 175 30.92 -18.63 11.42
CA ALA A 175 31.19 -18.12 10.09
C ALA A 175 31.78 -16.71 10.27
N PRO A 176 32.85 -16.35 9.54
CA PRO A 176 33.46 -15.04 9.64
C PRO A 176 32.36 -13.99 9.54
N ILE A 177 32.26 -13.17 10.60
CA ILE A 177 31.20 -12.20 10.78
C ILE A 177 31.13 -11.37 9.49
N PRO A 178 30.04 -11.48 8.69
CA PRO A 178 29.92 -10.65 7.52
C PRO A 178 30.03 -9.19 7.98
N PRO A 179 30.83 -8.35 7.28
CA PRO A 179 31.06 -6.99 7.71
C PRO A 179 29.72 -6.31 7.95
N LYS A 180 29.56 -5.74 9.16
CA LYS A 180 28.34 -5.05 9.59
C LYS A 180 27.85 -4.19 8.42
N PRO A 181 26.63 -4.44 7.90
CA PRO A 181 26.10 -3.64 6.80
C PRO A 181 26.24 -2.17 7.17
N PRO A 182 26.76 -1.31 6.27
CA PRO A 182 26.91 0.10 6.58
C PRO A 182 25.55 0.63 7.03
N VAL A 183 25.52 1.13 8.27
CA VAL A 183 24.30 1.68 8.86
C VAL A 183 23.88 2.81 7.94
N LYS A 184 22.73 2.65 7.28
CA LYS A 184 22.18 3.71 6.42
C LYS A 184 22.07 4.97 7.29
N PRO A 185 22.65 6.10 6.88
CA PRO A 185 22.52 7.34 7.63
C PRO A 185 21.05 7.61 7.89
N SER A 186 20.72 7.98 9.12
CA SER A 186 19.34 8.35 9.46
C SER A 186 18.89 9.51 8.58
N GLU A 187 17.59 9.64 8.35
CA GLU A 187 17.05 10.75 7.55
C GLU A 187 17.44 12.11 8.15
N GLN A 188 17.56 12.18 9.47
CA GLN A 188 18.10 13.32 10.19
C GLN A 188 19.55 13.64 9.81
N GLN A 189 20.43 12.65 9.76
CA GLN A 189 21.83 12.86 9.35
C GLN A 189 21.92 13.32 7.90
N LYS A 190 21.09 12.76 7.02
CA LYS A 190 21.01 13.21 5.62
C LYS A 190 20.55 14.66 5.52
N CYS A 191 19.57 15.05 6.32
CA CYS A 191 19.10 16.43 6.38
C CYS A 191 20.20 17.41 6.79
N GLN A 192 20.90 17.08 7.88
CA GLN A 192 22.00 17.91 8.38
C GLN A 192 23.15 17.99 7.38
N ALA A 193 23.48 16.89 6.70
CA ALA A 193 24.50 16.87 5.64
C ALA A 193 24.12 17.74 4.42
N GLN A 194 22.82 17.94 4.17
CA GLN A 194 22.32 18.88 3.15
C GLN A 194 22.24 20.32 3.66
N GLY A 195 22.63 20.60 4.90
CA GLY A 195 22.54 21.92 5.52
C GLY A 195 21.14 22.28 6.04
N GLY A 196 20.25 21.29 6.17
CA GLY A 196 18.90 21.49 6.71
C GLY A 196 18.82 21.34 8.23
N GLN A 197 17.70 21.80 8.79
CA GLN A 197 17.34 21.62 10.20
C GLN A 197 16.31 20.51 10.36
N TRP A 198 16.51 19.61 11.33
CA TRP A 198 15.57 18.52 11.60
C TRP A 198 14.57 18.94 12.68
N GLU A 199 13.43 19.46 12.25
CA GLU A 199 12.42 20.06 13.12
C GLU A 199 11.00 19.70 12.72
N PHE A 200 10.00 20.19 13.46
CA PHE A 200 8.59 19.98 13.12
C PHE A 200 8.20 20.84 11.91
N ILE A 201 8.07 20.19 10.75
CA ILE A 201 7.69 20.84 9.49
C ILE A 201 6.17 20.89 9.29
N SER A 202 5.39 20.23 10.13
CA SER A 202 3.94 20.36 10.22
C SER A 202 3.45 19.87 11.59
N ARG A 203 2.13 19.88 11.83
CA ARG A 203 1.55 19.38 13.09
C ARG A 203 1.87 17.90 13.30
N GLY A 204 2.80 17.63 14.21
CA GLY A 204 3.17 16.27 14.62
C GLY A 204 4.15 15.52 13.72
N VAL A 205 4.65 16.15 12.63
CA VAL A 205 5.60 15.52 11.71
C VAL A 205 6.95 16.26 11.78
N LYS A 206 8.00 15.54 12.17
CA LYS A 206 9.39 16.02 12.03
C LYS A 206 9.91 15.68 10.64
N GLY A 207 10.67 16.60 10.06
CA GLY A 207 11.33 16.38 8.78
C GLY A 207 12.42 17.41 8.52
N CYS A 208 12.97 17.37 7.31
CA CYS A 208 14.07 18.25 6.95
C CYS A 208 13.57 19.62 6.46
N ASN A 209 13.84 20.67 7.23
CA ASN A 209 13.65 22.04 6.79
C ASN A 209 14.92 22.54 6.09
N LEU A 210 14.93 22.51 4.76
CA LEU A 210 16.01 23.03 3.93
C LEU A 210 15.74 24.50 3.60
N SER A 211 16.76 25.35 3.74
CA SER A 211 16.74 26.72 3.24
C SER A 211 17.28 26.77 1.81
N TYR A 212 16.66 27.57 0.96
CA TYR A 212 17.06 27.72 -0.45
C TYR A 212 17.76 29.06 -0.68
N LYS A 213 18.86 29.06 -1.44
CA LYS A 213 19.68 30.27 -1.67
C LYS A 213 18.97 31.34 -2.49
N ASP A 214 18.00 30.94 -3.32
CA ASP A 214 17.24 31.82 -4.18
C ASP A 214 15.89 32.23 -3.60
N ALA A 215 15.72 32.08 -2.28
CA ALA A 215 14.57 32.56 -1.53
C ALA A 215 14.17 33.99 -1.94
N GLY A 216 12.88 34.19 -2.26
CA GLY A 216 12.34 35.52 -2.58
C GLY A 216 12.58 35.99 -4.02
N ARG A 217 13.44 35.31 -4.80
CA ARG A 217 13.65 35.63 -6.22
C ARG A 217 12.34 35.49 -7.01
N THR A 218 12.00 36.49 -7.82
CA THR A 218 10.81 36.43 -8.68
C THR A 218 10.88 35.27 -9.66
N CYS A 219 9.77 34.57 -9.85
CA CYS A 219 9.68 33.42 -10.74
C CYS A 219 8.32 33.35 -11.44
N THR A 220 8.30 32.70 -12.61
CA THR A 220 7.08 32.36 -13.38
C THR A 220 6.86 30.85 -13.47
N ASP A 221 7.80 30.05 -12.97
CA ASP A 221 7.68 28.59 -12.90
C ASP A 221 8.57 28.03 -11.79
N GLY A 222 8.14 26.92 -11.18
CA GLY A 222 8.90 26.22 -10.14
C GLY A 222 10.31 25.78 -10.58
N LYS A 223 10.52 25.47 -11.87
CA LYS A 223 11.84 25.09 -12.42
C LYS A 223 12.88 26.20 -12.33
N GLN A 224 12.45 27.45 -12.19
CA GLN A 224 13.37 28.56 -11.99
C GLN A 224 13.93 28.57 -10.57
N CYS A 225 13.29 27.88 -9.61
CA CYS A 225 13.66 27.89 -8.20
C CYS A 225 14.45 26.63 -7.81
N SER A 226 15.43 26.78 -6.93
CA SER A 226 16.23 25.65 -6.40
C SER A 226 15.37 24.68 -5.59
N SER A 227 14.27 25.16 -5.03
CA SER A 227 13.25 24.36 -4.34
C SER A 227 12.31 23.61 -5.28
N GLY A 228 12.30 23.94 -6.58
CA GLY A 228 11.31 23.47 -7.53
C GLY A 228 9.92 24.11 -7.37
N VAL A 229 9.74 25.09 -6.46
CA VAL A 229 8.44 25.67 -6.13
C VAL A 229 8.48 27.20 -6.21
N CYS A 230 7.63 27.75 -7.07
CA CYS A 230 7.38 29.19 -7.21
C CYS A 230 6.06 29.54 -6.50
N LEU A 231 6.13 30.22 -5.36
CA LEU A 231 4.95 30.57 -4.54
C LEU A 231 4.39 31.92 -4.98
N ALA A 232 3.08 32.02 -5.21
CA ALA A 232 2.43 33.30 -5.47
C ALA A 232 2.61 34.24 -4.27
N LYS A 233 2.84 35.54 -4.49
CA LYS A 233 2.97 36.52 -3.40
C LYS A 233 1.67 36.64 -2.58
N GLU A 234 0.53 36.48 -3.25
CA GLU A 234 -0.80 36.61 -2.68
C GLU A 234 -1.71 35.48 -3.19
N ARG A 235 -2.85 35.29 -2.52
CA ARG A 235 -3.86 34.29 -2.92
C ARG A 235 -4.74 34.81 -4.06
N ASN A 236 -4.12 35.22 -5.16
CA ASN A 236 -4.78 35.74 -6.35
C ASN A 236 -4.74 34.70 -7.49
N PRO A 237 -5.87 34.12 -7.92
CA PRO A 237 -5.93 33.17 -9.02
C PRO A 237 -5.48 33.71 -10.38
N ARG A 238 -5.32 35.03 -10.52
CA ARG A 238 -4.82 35.70 -11.73
C ARG A 238 -3.32 36.01 -11.66
N ALA A 239 -2.63 35.65 -10.58
CA ALA A 239 -1.20 35.86 -10.47
C ALA A 239 -0.46 35.02 -11.54
N SER A 240 0.43 35.68 -12.29
CA SER A 240 1.31 35.05 -13.27
C SER A 240 2.76 34.95 -12.81
N GLU A 241 3.08 35.57 -11.67
CA GLU A 241 4.41 35.63 -11.07
C GLU A 241 4.33 35.32 -9.58
N GLY A 242 5.43 34.78 -9.07
CA GLY A 242 5.60 34.43 -7.67
C GLY A 242 7.02 34.68 -7.20
N GLN A 243 7.38 34.08 -6.07
CA GLN A 243 8.71 34.10 -5.49
C GLN A 243 9.15 32.68 -5.14
N CYS A 244 10.43 32.39 -5.33
CA CYS A 244 11.01 31.12 -4.92
C CYS A 244 10.87 30.95 -3.40
N ALA A 245 10.41 29.78 -2.99
CA ALA A 245 10.16 29.49 -1.58
C ALA A 245 11.43 29.62 -0.74
N ALA A 246 11.32 30.21 0.45
CA ALA A 246 12.47 30.41 1.33
C ALA A 246 12.98 29.11 1.95
N SER A 247 12.08 28.18 2.24
CA SER A 247 12.41 26.90 2.88
C SER A 247 11.37 25.83 2.62
N THR A 248 11.70 24.56 2.91
CA THR A 248 10.74 23.44 2.85
C THR A 248 9.53 23.71 3.76
N PHE A 249 9.74 24.33 4.92
CA PHE A 249 8.66 24.71 5.82
C PHE A 249 7.67 25.68 5.16
N ALA A 250 8.16 26.68 4.43
CA ALA A 250 7.29 27.64 3.71
C ALA A 250 6.48 26.96 2.60
N ILE A 251 7.04 25.93 1.96
CA ILE A 251 6.33 25.13 0.95
C ILE A 251 5.21 24.31 1.60
N ILE A 252 5.43 23.73 2.78
CA ILE A 252 4.48 22.82 3.43
C ILE A 252 3.38 23.59 4.17
N ASN A 253 3.74 24.62 4.95
CA ASN A 253 2.79 25.36 5.79
C ASN A 253 2.26 26.64 5.13
N GLY A 254 2.80 27.02 3.97
CA GLY A 254 2.33 28.20 3.23
C GLY A 254 0.96 27.95 2.62
N CYS A 255 0.05 28.90 2.81
CA CYS A 255 -1.28 28.92 2.18
C CYS A 255 -1.32 29.58 0.80
N LEU A 256 -0.15 29.85 0.23
CA LEU A 256 0.00 30.51 -1.05
C LEU A 256 -0.15 29.47 -2.17
N GLY A 257 -0.77 29.88 -3.27
CA GLY A 257 -0.81 29.03 -4.47
C GLY A 257 0.56 28.94 -5.13
N GLU A 258 0.71 28.00 -6.04
CA GLU A 258 1.94 27.77 -6.80
C GLU A 258 1.79 28.30 -8.22
N ILE A 259 2.80 28.99 -8.73
CA ILE A 259 2.85 29.45 -10.11
C ILE A 259 3.55 28.39 -10.97
N LYS A 260 2.84 27.87 -11.99
CA LYS A 260 3.39 26.93 -12.99
C LYS A 260 3.14 27.49 -14.37
N ARG A 261 4.20 27.66 -15.15
CA ARG A 261 4.13 28.18 -16.52
C ARG A 261 3.32 29.48 -16.61
N GLY A 262 3.50 30.39 -15.65
CA GLY A 262 2.78 31.66 -15.59
C GLY A 262 1.31 31.58 -15.14
N HIS A 263 0.86 30.44 -14.62
CA HIS A 263 -0.52 30.27 -14.13
C HIS A 263 -0.53 29.87 -12.66
N TRP A 264 -1.48 30.44 -11.93
CA TRP A 264 -1.73 30.10 -10.53
C TRP A 264 -2.42 28.74 -10.38
N HIS A 265 -1.94 27.94 -9.43
CA HIS A 265 -2.54 26.69 -9.01
C HIS A 265 -2.82 26.71 -7.51
N SER A 266 -4.03 26.30 -7.13
CA SER A 266 -4.36 26.15 -5.72
C SER A 266 -3.52 25.03 -5.10
N ARG A 267 -3.12 25.25 -3.85
CA ARG A 267 -2.54 24.22 -2.98
C ARG A 267 -3.41 24.08 -1.75
N ALA A 268 -3.46 22.86 -1.21
CA ALA A 268 -4.13 22.61 0.05
C ALA A 268 -3.33 23.28 1.18
N CYS A 269 -4.02 24.06 2.02
CA CYS A 269 -3.47 24.53 3.28
C CYS A 269 -3.58 23.40 4.32
N PRO A 270 -2.51 23.04 5.03
CA PRO A 270 -2.59 22.17 6.19
C PRO A 270 -3.31 22.82 7.39
#